data_AF-A0A212QY66-F1
#
_entry.id   AF-A0A212QY66-F1
#
_cell.length_a   1.000
_cell.length_b   1.000
_cell.length_c   1.000
_cell.angle_alpha   90.00
_cell.angle_beta   90.00
_cell.angle_gamma   90.00
#
_symmetry.space_group_name_H-M   'P 1'
#
loop_
_entity.id
_entity.type
_entity.pdbx_description
1 polymer ?
#
loop_
_entity_poly.entity_id
_entity_poly.type
_entity_poly.pdbx_seq_one_letter_code
_entity_poly.pdbx_strand_id
1 'polypeptide(L)'
;MPRLSALLLLALVSPALAGGPPADEDWPCPQRRTGAISRAAIWAGPEAQGRWEDDDAAAALARKLASRRTPIDEAGGLIAAFANQAGADKDKRLTLVFEGTLDLINSERAKVMASIARYARGQKALAARVRDDADKAADAQDSQGQGDITTPEALEKAHPELKWDKRIFDDRAQALTYVCESPVLLEKRAFALARALQEKL
;
A
#
# COMPACT_ATOMS: atom_id res chain seq x y z
N MET A 1 -9.55 -70.80 -21.91
CA MET A 1 -10.09 -69.44 -22.05
C MET A 1 -9.54 -68.59 -20.90
N PRO A 2 -8.76 -67.54 -21.19
CA PRO A 2 -7.87 -66.90 -20.21
C PRO A 2 -8.59 -65.86 -19.34
N ARG A 3 -8.04 -65.64 -18.14
CA ARG A 3 -8.50 -64.74 -17.08
C ARG A 3 -8.21 -63.28 -17.48
N LEU A 4 -9.23 -62.41 -17.44
CA LEU A 4 -9.08 -60.96 -17.63
C LEU A 4 -8.53 -60.32 -16.34
N SER A 5 -7.29 -59.86 -16.39
CA SER A 5 -6.68 -59.02 -15.36
C SER A 5 -7.09 -57.57 -15.59
N ALA A 6 -7.88 -56.99 -14.68
CA ALA A 6 -8.18 -55.57 -14.66
C ALA A 6 -7.06 -54.81 -13.92
N LEU A 7 -6.24 -54.06 -14.66
CA LEU A 7 -5.25 -53.14 -14.12
C LEU A 7 -5.94 -51.81 -13.77
N LEU A 8 -6.11 -51.56 -12.47
CA LEU A 8 -6.54 -50.27 -11.93
C LEU A 8 -5.34 -49.32 -11.95
N LEU A 9 -5.35 -48.35 -12.88
CA LEU A 9 -4.37 -47.25 -12.92
C LEU A 9 -4.82 -46.16 -11.92
N LEU A 10 -4.16 -46.11 -10.75
CA LEU A 10 -4.25 -44.96 -9.86
C LEU A 10 -3.49 -43.78 -10.49
N ALA A 11 -4.23 -42.78 -10.97
CA ALA A 11 -3.67 -41.49 -11.35
C ALA A 11 -3.24 -40.73 -10.09
N LEU A 12 -1.92 -40.63 -9.88
CA LEU A 12 -1.31 -39.74 -8.91
C LEU A 12 -1.55 -38.29 -9.36
N VAL A 13 -2.57 -37.64 -8.80
CA VAL A 13 -2.75 -36.19 -8.93
C VAL A 13 -1.71 -35.52 -8.05
N SER A 14 -0.57 -35.14 -8.63
CA SER A 14 0.40 -34.28 -7.94
C SER A 14 -0.24 -32.92 -7.67
N PRO A 15 -0.28 -32.42 -6.42
CA PRO A 15 -0.72 -31.07 -6.16
C PRO A 15 0.30 -30.13 -6.82
N ALA A 16 -0.13 -29.42 -7.85
CA ALA A 16 0.66 -28.33 -8.41
C ALA A 16 0.93 -27.34 -7.27
N LEU A 17 2.22 -27.18 -6.91
CA LEU A 17 2.68 -26.10 -6.05
C LEU A 17 2.22 -24.79 -6.70
N ALA A 18 1.22 -24.15 -6.09
CA ALA A 18 0.81 -22.81 -6.43
C ALA A 18 1.93 -21.85 -6.05
N GLY A 19 2.96 -21.76 -6.90
CA GLY A 19 3.95 -20.69 -6.87
C GLY A 19 3.22 -19.39 -7.16
N GLY A 20 2.85 -18.67 -6.10
CA GLY A 20 2.35 -17.31 -6.22
C GLY A 20 3.36 -16.43 -6.98
N PRO A 21 2.92 -15.28 -7.51
CA PRO A 21 3.81 -14.37 -8.22
C PRO A 21 5.05 -14.06 -7.37
N PRO A 22 6.23 -13.90 -8.00
CA PRO A 22 7.47 -13.62 -7.31
C PRO A 22 7.32 -12.45 -6.35
N ALA A 23 7.99 -12.51 -5.20
CA ALA A 23 7.95 -11.44 -4.22
C ALA A 23 8.45 -10.15 -4.86
N ASP A 24 7.69 -9.05 -4.71
CA ASP A 24 8.15 -7.72 -5.11
C ASP A 24 9.30 -7.33 -4.19
N GLU A 25 10.54 -7.51 -4.66
CA GLU A 25 11.75 -7.25 -3.87
C GLU A 25 11.83 -5.81 -3.37
N ASP A 26 11.16 -4.88 -4.04
CA ASP A 26 11.12 -3.46 -3.70
C ASP A 26 9.94 -3.09 -2.80
N TRP A 27 9.18 -4.07 -2.32
CA TRP A 27 8.08 -3.84 -1.40
C TRP A 27 8.48 -4.15 0.05
N PRO A 28 8.63 -3.12 0.91
CA PRO A 28 9.19 -3.28 2.25
C PRO A 28 8.14 -3.61 3.32
N CYS A 29 6.85 -3.58 2.99
CA CYS A 29 5.77 -3.70 3.97
C CYS A 29 5.37 -5.16 4.22
N PRO A 30 4.91 -5.51 5.45
CA PRO A 30 4.48 -6.87 5.77
C PRO A 30 3.29 -7.35 4.92
N GLN A 31 2.40 -6.42 4.55
CA GLN A 31 1.27 -6.71 3.67
C GLN A 31 1.74 -6.88 2.24
N ARG A 32 1.18 -7.82 1.48
CA ARG A 32 1.49 -7.95 0.04
C ARG A 32 1.10 -6.68 -0.71
N ARG A 33 1.90 -6.30 -1.71
CA ARG A 33 1.54 -5.23 -2.64
C ARG A 33 0.38 -5.70 -3.53
N THR A 34 -0.81 -5.16 -3.30
CA THR A 34 -2.01 -5.47 -4.10
C THR A 34 -2.39 -4.32 -5.03
N GLY A 35 -3.13 -4.65 -6.10
CA GLY A 35 -3.66 -3.68 -7.06
C GLY A 35 -4.76 -2.79 -6.49
N ALA A 36 -5.56 -2.19 -7.37
CA ALA A 36 -6.71 -1.37 -6.98
C ALA A 36 -7.70 -2.17 -6.09
N ILE A 37 -8.33 -1.47 -5.15
CA ILE A 37 -9.47 -1.97 -4.39
C ILE A 37 -10.58 -2.26 -5.39
N SER A 38 -11.01 -3.53 -5.43
CA SER A 38 -12.08 -3.96 -6.33
C SER A 38 -13.41 -3.37 -5.88
N ARG A 39 -14.14 -2.76 -6.82
CA ARG A 39 -15.53 -2.33 -6.62
C ARG A 39 -16.39 -3.48 -6.07
N ALA A 40 -16.32 -4.65 -6.69
CA ALA A 40 -17.10 -5.82 -6.29
C ALA A 40 -16.77 -6.32 -4.87
N ALA A 41 -15.61 -5.97 -4.31
CA ALA A 41 -15.25 -6.35 -2.96
C ALA A 41 -15.89 -5.45 -1.88
N ILE A 42 -16.29 -4.22 -2.24
CA ILE A 42 -16.74 -3.21 -1.27
C ILE A 42 -18.13 -2.65 -1.55
N TRP A 43 -18.72 -2.97 -2.70
CA TRP A 43 -19.99 -2.40 -3.15
C TRP A 43 -20.95 -3.45 -3.66
N ALA A 44 -22.15 -3.44 -3.11
CA ALA A 44 -23.29 -4.26 -3.51
C ALA A 44 -24.46 -3.41 -4.05
N GLY A 45 -24.23 -2.12 -4.30
CA GLY A 45 -25.21 -1.25 -4.96
C GLY A 45 -25.20 -1.43 -6.50
N PRO A 46 -26.07 -0.70 -7.21
CA PRO A 46 -26.17 -0.79 -8.67
C PRO A 46 -24.89 -0.30 -9.36
N GLU A 47 -24.75 -0.65 -10.64
CA GLU A 47 -23.75 -0.05 -11.52
C GLU A 47 -24.07 1.43 -11.79
N ALA A 48 -23.04 2.25 -11.90
CA ALA A 48 -23.21 3.66 -12.25
C ALA A 48 -23.76 3.82 -13.67
N GLN A 49 -24.69 4.75 -13.81
CA GLN A 49 -25.24 5.16 -15.11
C GLN A 49 -24.62 6.50 -15.52
N GLY A 50 -23.51 6.43 -16.24
CA GLY A 50 -22.70 7.59 -16.65
C GLY A 50 -21.41 7.72 -15.85
N ARG A 51 -20.69 8.82 -16.07
CA ARG A 51 -19.44 9.11 -15.38
C ARG A 51 -19.65 10.08 -14.24
N TRP A 52 -18.95 9.86 -13.13
CA TRP A 52 -19.08 10.70 -11.95
C TRP A 52 -18.54 12.12 -12.18
N GLU A 53 -17.60 12.31 -13.12
CA GLU A 53 -17.08 13.64 -13.43
C GLU A 53 -18.08 14.51 -14.20
N ASP A 54 -19.12 13.92 -14.80
CA ASP A 54 -20.14 14.64 -15.56
C ASP A 54 -21.24 15.25 -14.65
N ASP A 55 -21.27 14.87 -13.36
CA ASP A 55 -22.13 15.47 -12.34
C ASP A 55 -21.26 16.25 -11.34
N ASP A 56 -21.22 17.58 -11.50
CA ASP A 56 -20.36 18.47 -10.71
C ASP A 56 -20.53 18.30 -9.20
N ALA A 57 -21.75 18.08 -8.73
CA ALA A 57 -22.04 17.94 -7.31
C ALA A 57 -21.64 16.54 -6.80
N ALA A 58 -21.86 15.49 -7.60
CA ALA A 58 -21.36 14.15 -7.27
C ALA A 58 -19.83 14.15 -7.21
N ALA A 59 -19.18 14.77 -8.19
CA ALA A 59 -17.73 14.91 -8.23
C ALA A 59 -17.17 15.73 -7.05
N ALA A 60 -17.86 16.80 -6.66
CA ALA A 60 -17.50 17.60 -5.49
C ALA A 60 -17.59 16.79 -4.19
N LEU A 61 -18.67 16.03 -4.00
CA LEU A 61 -18.82 15.16 -2.83
C LEU A 61 -17.78 14.03 -2.85
N ALA A 62 -17.56 13.37 -3.99
CA ALA A 62 -16.56 12.32 -4.12
C ALA A 62 -15.16 12.79 -3.71
N ARG A 63 -14.73 13.98 -4.18
CA ARG A 63 -13.46 14.60 -3.76
C ARG A 63 -13.42 14.89 -2.26
N LYS A 64 -14.52 15.39 -1.70
CA LYS A 64 -14.62 15.67 -0.26
C LYS A 64 -14.54 14.38 0.57
N LEU A 65 -15.23 13.32 0.16
CA LEU A 65 -15.22 12.03 0.85
C LEU A 65 -13.87 11.32 0.70
N ALA A 66 -13.25 11.33 -0.48
CA ALA A 66 -11.93 10.71 -0.69
C ALA A 66 -10.82 11.39 0.13
N SER A 67 -10.92 12.70 0.37
CA SER A 67 -9.94 13.45 1.15
C SER A 67 -9.77 12.91 2.57
N ARG A 68 -8.53 12.54 2.93
CA ARG A 68 -8.15 12.17 4.30
C ARG A 68 -8.33 13.29 5.33
N ARG A 69 -8.46 14.54 4.89
CA ARG A 69 -8.74 15.68 5.78
C ARG A 69 -10.19 15.73 6.23
N THR A 70 -11.09 15.03 5.56
CA THR A 70 -12.49 14.92 5.95
C THR A 70 -12.60 13.78 6.97
N PRO A 71 -12.95 14.05 8.24
CA PRO A 71 -13.17 13.01 9.24
C PRO A 71 -14.23 12.00 8.77
N ILE A 72 -14.05 10.71 9.12
CA ILE A 72 -14.93 9.66 8.61
C ILE A 72 -16.34 9.72 9.23
N ASP A 73 -16.44 10.24 10.45
CA ASP A 73 -17.69 10.51 11.17
C ASP A 73 -18.52 11.62 10.53
N GLU A 74 -17.90 12.59 9.85
CA GLU A 74 -18.61 13.61 9.07
C GLU A 74 -19.26 13.06 7.78
N ALA A 75 -18.77 11.92 7.26
CA ALA A 75 -19.19 11.40 5.96
C ALA A 75 -20.69 11.14 5.89
N GLY A 76 -21.28 10.55 6.94
CA GLY A 76 -22.71 10.23 6.97
C GLY A 76 -23.60 11.47 6.81
N GLY A 77 -23.24 12.58 7.45
CA GLY A 77 -23.95 13.85 7.34
C GLY A 77 -23.86 14.46 5.94
N LEU A 78 -22.67 14.41 5.34
CA LEU A 78 -22.43 14.90 3.96
C LEU A 78 -23.22 14.09 2.93
N ILE A 79 -23.22 12.76 3.07
CA ILE A 79 -23.97 11.86 2.19
C ILE A 79 -25.47 12.10 2.35
N ALA A 80 -25.98 12.21 3.57
CA ALA A 80 -27.40 12.46 3.82
C ALA A 80 -27.87 13.80 3.23
N ALA A 81 -27.07 14.86 3.38
CA ALA A 81 -27.37 16.16 2.80
C ALA A 81 -27.44 16.10 1.27
N PHE A 82 -26.49 15.41 0.63
CA PHE A 82 -26.50 15.21 -0.82
C PHE A 82 -27.69 14.37 -1.29
N ALA A 83 -28.00 13.28 -0.58
CA ALA A 83 -29.13 12.43 -0.88
C ALA A 83 -30.46 13.20 -0.88
N ASN A 84 -30.65 14.07 0.11
CA ASN A 84 -31.84 14.93 0.19
C ASN A 84 -31.94 15.92 -0.98
N GLN A 85 -30.81 16.48 -1.43
CA GLN A 85 -30.76 17.39 -2.58
C GLN A 85 -30.98 16.66 -3.92
N ALA A 86 -30.57 15.39 -4.01
CA ALA A 86 -30.69 14.59 -5.22
C ALA A 86 -32.13 14.15 -5.52
N GLY A 87 -33.02 14.13 -4.52
CA GLY A 87 -34.45 13.86 -4.72
C GLY A 87 -34.71 12.51 -5.40
N ALA A 88 -35.46 12.51 -6.49
CA ALA A 88 -35.80 11.28 -7.22
C ALA A 88 -34.58 10.57 -7.85
N ASP A 89 -33.49 11.30 -8.13
CA ASP A 89 -32.27 10.75 -8.71
C ASP A 89 -31.26 10.28 -7.65
N LYS A 90 -31.66 10.23 -6.37
CA LYS A 90 -30.79 9.90 -5.22
C LYS A 90 -29.90 8.69 -5.48
N ASP A 91 -30.47 7.54 -5.82
CA ASP A 91 -29.72 6.28 -5.98
C ASP A 91 -28.70 6.36 -7.10
N LYS A 92 -29.10 6.94 -8.24
CA LYS A 92 -28.22 7.15 -9.39
C LYS A 92 -27.04 8.03 -9.01
N ARG A 93 -27.30 9.16 -8.35
CA ARG A 93 -26.27 10.15 -8.01
C ARG A 93 -25.37 9.67 -6.87
N LEU A 94 -25.90 8.96 -5.87
CA LEU A 94 -25.08 8.33 -4.82
C LEU A 94 -24.17 7.24 -5.37
N THR A 95 -24.63 6.49 -6.37
CA THR A 95 -23.77 5.53 -7.07
C THR A 95 -22.62 6.24 -7.80
N LEU A 96 -22.87 7.38 -8.46
CA LEU A 96 -21.80 8.20 -9.05
C LEU A 96 -20.81 8.70 -7.99
N VAL A 97 -21.29 9.14 -6.82
CA VAL A 97 -20.44 9.54 -5.70
C VAL A 97 -19.56 8.38 -5.24
N PHE A 98 -20.11 7.17 -5.16
CA PHE A 98 -19.34 5.97 -4.84
C PHE A 98 -18.23 5.72 -5.85
N GLU A 99 -18.54 5.66 -7.15
CA GLU A 99 -17.53 5.41 -8.20
C GLU A 99 -16.39 6.43 -8.12
N GLY A 100 -16.74 7.72 -8.04
CA GLY A 100 -15.73 8.78 -7.94
C GLY A 100 -14.89 8.70 -6.67
N THR A 101 -15.50 8.34 -5.55
CA THR A 101 -14.79 8.18 -4.28
C THR A 101 -13.79 7.02 -4.35
N LEU A 102 -14.22 5.88 -4.91
CA LEU A 102 -13.36 4.70 -5.07
C LEU A 102 -12.21 4.98 -6.04
N ASP A 103 -12.48 5.61 -7.19
CA ASP A 103 -11.47 5.99 -8.18
C ASP A 103 -10.39 6.89 -7.57
N LEU A 104 -10.80 7.92 -6.84
CA LEU A 104 -9.89 8.87 -6.20
C LEU A 104 -9.04 8.20 -5.12
N ILE A 105 -9.64 7.35 -4.28
CA ILE A 105 -8.90 6.62 -3.24
C ILE A 105 -7.93 5.61 -3.87
N ASN A 106 -8.33 4.89 -4.92
CA ASN A 106 -7.47 3.97 -5.64
C ASN A 106 -6.28 4.70 -6.29
N SER A 107 -6.51 5.87 -6.87
CA SER A 107 -5.46 6.73 -7.44
C SER A 107 -4.46 7.18 -6.36
N GLU A 108 -4.95 7.64 -5.20
CA GLU A 108 -4.08 8.02 -4.07
C GLU A 108 -3.29 6.81 -3.56
N ARG A 109 -3.96 5.68 -3.34
CA ARG A 109 -3.34 4.45 -2.86
C ARG A 109 -2.23 3.98 -3.79
N ALA A 110 -2.45 3.98 -5.10
CA ALA A 110 -1.44 3.61 -6.08
C ALA A 110 -0.20 4.52 -6.00
N LYS A 111 -0.38 5.84 -5.83
CA LYS A 111 0.73 6.81 -5.66
C LYS A 111 1.49 6.60 -4.35
N VAL A 112 0.78 6.31 -3.26
CA VAL A 112 1.38 5.98 -1.96
C VAL A 112 2.23 4.72 -2.09
N MET A 113 1.67 3.63 -2.63
CA MET A 113 2.41 2.39 -2.82
C MET A 113 3.64 2.57 -3.73
N ALA A 114 3.51 3.31 -4.83
CA ALA A 114 4.67 3.61 -5.69
C ALA A 114 5.77 4.40 -4.94
N SER A 115 5.37 5.31 -4.06
CA SER A 115 6.31 6.09 -3.24
C SER A 115 6.99 5.23 -2.17
N ILE A 116 6.29 4.25 -1.59
CA ILE A 116 6.85 3.27 -0.66
C ILE A 116 7.89 2.40 -1.37
N ALA A 117 7.62 1.93 -2.58
CA ALA A 117 8.59 1.15 -3.34
C ALA A 117 9.85 1.98 -3.68
N ARG A 118 9.68 3.25 -4.04
CA ARG A 118 10.81 4.18 -4.23
C ARG A 118 11.60 4.40 -2.94
N TYR A 119 10.89 4.52 -1.82
CA TYR A 119 11.51 4.66 -0.50
C TYR A 119 12.37 3.43 -0.16
N ALA A 120 11.86 2.21 -0.40
CA ALA A 120 12.61 0.97 -0.18
C ALA A 120 13.90 0.90 -1.01
N ARG A 121 13.85 1.25 -2.30
CA ARG A 121 15.06 1.37 -3.12
C ARG A 121 16.06 2.35 -2.55
N GLY A 122 15.57 3.51 -2.09
CA GLY A 122 16.42 4.51 -1.42
C GLY A 122 17.06 3.99 -0.13
N GLN A 123 16.34 3.16 0.65
CA GLN A 123 16.88 2.49 1.84
C GLN A 123 17.96 1.46 1.49
N LYS A 124 17.74 0.63 0.46
CA LYS A 124 18.76 -0.31 -0.03
C LYS A 124 20.04 0.42 -0.47
N ALA A 125 19.89 1.51 -1.22
CA ALA A 125 21.02 2.30 -1.68
C ALA A 125 21.77 3.00 -0.53
N LEU A 126 21.06 3.50 0.49
CA LEU A 126 21.69 4.07 1.68
C LEU A 126 22.43 2.99 2.49
N ALA A 127 21.81 1.82 2.69
CA ALA A 127 22.45 0.71 3.39
C ALA A 127 23.74 0.23 2.68
N ALA A 128 23.75 0.22 1.34
CA ALA A 128 24.95 -0.10 0.58
C ALA A 128 26.06 0.93 0.82
N ARG A 129 25.75 2.24 0.77
CA ARG A 129 26.73 3.29 1.08
C ARG A 129 27.28 3.21 2.49
N VAL A 130 26.42 2.98 3.49
CA VAL A 130 26.85 2.83 4.89
C VAL A 130 27.85 1.68 5.03
N ARG A 131 27.65 0.55 4.34
CA ARG A 131 28.59 -0.57 4.34
C ARG A 131 29.90 -0.20 3.67
N ASP A 132 29.84 0.34 2.45
CA ASP A 132 31.04 0.72 1.69
C ASP A 132 31.89 1.76 2.45
N ASP A 133 31.26 2.70 3.15
CA ASP A 133 31.97 3.74 3.90
C ASP A 133 32.51 3.21 5.23
N ALA A 134 31.85 2.24 5.86
CA ALA A 134 32.39 1.53 7.02
C ALA A 134 33.62 0.71 6.65
N ASP A 135 33.58 -0.01 5.52
CA ASP A 135 34.71 -0.82 5.04
C ASP A 135 35.94 0.07 4.74
N LYS A 136 35.76 1.18 3.99
CA LYS A 136 36.84 2.14 3.72
C LYS A 136 37.40 2.77 4.99
N ALA A 137 36.53 3.07 5.96
CA ALA A 137 36.94 3.65 7.23
C ALA A 137 37.82 2.68 8.03
N ALA A 138 37.48 1.39 8.05
CA ALA A 138 38.28 0.36 8.67
C ALA A 138 39.64 0.20 7.97
N ASP A 139 39.66 0.08 6.64
CA ASP A 139 40.89 -0.03 5.84
C ASP A 139 41.85 1.15 6.07
N ALA A 140 41.30 2.37 6.17
CA ALA A 140 42.09 3.57 6.41
C ALA A 140 42.77 3.55 7.78
N GLN A 141 42.12 3.03 8.82
CA GLN A 141 42.68 2.96 10.17
C GLN A 141 43.76 1.88 10.29
N ASP A 142 43.53 0.71 9.69
CA ASP A 142 44.52 -0.37 9.59
C ASP A 142 45.79 0.12 8.91
N SER A 143 45.66 0.86 7.81
CA SER A 143 46.81 1.40 7.06
C SER A 143 47.61 2.48 7.80
N GLN A 144 46.96 3.19 8.74
CA GLN A 144 47.58 4.29 9.48
C GLN A 144 48.17 3.85 10.84
N GLY A 145 48.02 2.59 11.23
CA GLY A 145 48.51 2.06 12.50
C GLY A 145 47.90 2.73 13.74
N GLN A 146 46.77 3.42 13.57
CA GLN A 146 46.10 4.22 14.60
C GLN A 146 45.17 3.35 15.46
N GLY A 147 45.72 2.31 16.09
CA GLY A 147 45.01 1.48 17.05
C GLY A 147 43.85 0.67 16.47
N ASP A 148 43.61 -0.49 17.09
CA ASP A 148 42.54 -1.40 16.70
C ASP A 148 41.18 -0.83 17.13
N ILE A 149 40.42 -0.28 16.19
CA ILE A 149 39.07 0.23 16.43
C ILE A 149 38.04 -0.82 16.00
N THR A 150 38.02 -1.97 16.68
CA THR A 150 37.08 -3.06 16.39
C THR A 150 35.61 -2.73 16.65
N THR A 151 35.31 -1.62 17.32
CA THR A 151 33.92 -1.28 17.70
C THR A 151 33.28 -0.30 16.71
N PRO A 152 32.05 -0.60 16.23
CA PRO A 152 31.29 0.29 15.35
C PRO A 152 31.18 1.73 15.88
N GLU A 153 31.03 1.89 17.20
CA GLU A 153 30.89 3.20 17.85
C GLU A 153 32.14 4.08 17.70
N ALA A 154 33.33 3.48 17.74
CA ALA A 154 34.57 4.23 17.66
C ALA A 154 34.94 4.53 16.19
N LEU A 155 34.57 3.65 15.25
CA LEU A 155 34.61 3.93 13.81
C LEU A 155 33.71 5.12 13.45
N GLU A 156 32.45 5.11 13.89
CA GLU A 156 31.51 6.22 13.68
C GLU A 156 31.98 7.53 14.31
N LYS A 157 32.68 7.48 15.44
CA LYS A 157 33.23 8.67 16.10
C LYS A 157 34.37 9.30 15.28
N ALA A 158 35.17 8.47 14.61
CA ALA A 158 36.24 8.92 13.72
C ALA A 158 35.70 9.41 12.36
N HIS A 159 34.54 8.88 11.91
CA HIS A 159 33.96 9.16 10.60
C HIS A 159 32.55 9.77 10.71
N PRO A 160 32.42 11.12 10.75
CA PRO A 160 31.15 11.80 11.02
C PRO A 160 30.07 11.57 9.96
N GLU A 161 30.45 11.38 8.69
CA GLU A 161 29.51 11.06 7.60
C GLU A 161 28.89 9.67 7.79
N LEU A 162 29.68 8.67 8.18
CA LEU A 162 29.19 7.32 8.46
C LEU A 162 28.17 7.33 9.60
N LYS A 163 28.47 8.07 10.68
CA LYS A 163 27.54 8.27 11.79
C LYS A 163 26.23 8.91 11.34
N TRP A 164 26.31 9.92 10.48
CA TRP A 164 25.14 10.62 9.97
C TRP A 164 24.27 9.71 9.09
N ASP A 165 24.87 9.00 8.14
CA ASP A 165 24.16 8.12 7.22
C ASP A 165 23.53 6.93 7.95
N LYS A 166 24.22 6.34 8.94
CA LYS A 166 23.65 5.30 9.80
C LYS A 166 22.44 5.82 10.59
N ARG A 167 22.55 7.01 11.20
CA ARG A 167 21.43 7.62 11.92
C ARG A 167 20.22 7.83 11.01
N ILE A 168 20.43 8.34 9.78
CA ILE A 168 19.35 8.48 8.79
C ILE A 168 18.75 7.12 8.44
N PHE A 169 19.58 6.10 8.26
CA PHE A 169 19.12 4.75 7.96
C PHE A 169 18.23 4.19 9.08
N ASP A 170 18.68 4.29 10.33
CA ASP A 170 17.94 3.80 11.50
C ASP A 170 16.63 4.57 11.71
N ASP A 171 16.66 5.91 11.64
CA ASP A 171 15.47 6.76 11.75
C ASP A 171 14.41 6.36 10.70
N ARG A 172 14.87 6.06 9.48
CA ARG A 172 14.01 5.65 8.36
C ARG A 172 13.48 4.23 8.53
N ALA A 173 14.30 3.29 8.97
CA ALA A 173 13.87 1.93 9.27
C ALA A 173 12.77 1.90 10.34
N GLN A 174 12.88 2.75 11.38
CA GLN A 174 11.84 2.90 12.41
C GLN A 174 10.55 3.52 11.86
N ALA A 175 10.66 4.52 10.98
CA ALA A 175 9.51 5.18 10.37
C ALA A 175 8.73 4.28 9.39
N LEU A 176 9.34 3.20 8.90
CA LEU A 176 8.74 2.32 7.89
C LEU A 176 7.38 1.76 8.32
N THR A 177 7.19 1.46 9.61
CA THR A 177 5.92 0.96 10.13
C THR A 177 4.76 1.91 9.80
N TYR A 178 4.91 3.20 10.12
CA TYR A 178 3.89 4.22 9.84
C TYR A 178 3.68 4.45 8.34
N VAL A 179 4.75 4.34 7.56
CA VAL A 179 4.68 4.41 6.10
C VAL A 179 3.82 3.27 5.55
N CYS A 180 3.99 2.06 6.08
CA CYS A 180 3.25 0.86 5.69
C CYS A 180 1.78 0.85 6.14
N GLU A 181 1.40 1.64 7.14
CA GLU A 181 0.01 1.82 7.54
C GLU A 181 -0.80 2.68 6.56
N SER A 182 -0.13 3.56 5.81
CA SER A 182 -0.82 4.55 4.95
C SER A 182 -1.75 3.92 3.89
N PRO A 183 -1.35 2.86 3.14
CA PRO A 183 -2.27 2.17 2.22
C PRO A 183 -3.46 1.52 2.94
N VAL A 184 -3.24 0.96 4.13
CA VAL A 184 -4.26 0.27 4.92
C VAL A 184 -5.32 1.25 5.40
N LEU A 185 -4.93 2.46 5.81
CA LEU A 185 -5.86 3.51 6.22
C LEU A 185 -6.75 3.98 5.06
N LEU A 186 -6.20 4.08 3.84
CA LEU A 186 -6.96 4.39 2.63
C LEU A 186 -7.98 3.28 2.30
N GLU A 187 -7.60 2.01 2.44
CA GLU A 187 -8.51 0.88 2.28
C GLU A 187 -9.65 0.92 3.30
N LYS A 188 -9.32 1.03 4.60
CA LYS A 188 -10.33 1.15 5.66
C LYS A 188 -11.32 2.29 5.40
N ARG A 189 -10.82 3.43 4.92
CA ARG A 189 -11.65 4.56 4.52
C ARG A 189 -12.58 4.21 3.36
N ALA A 190 -12.08 3.58 2.30
CA ALA A 190 -12.91 3.17 1.17
C ALA A 190 -14.05 2.25 1.59
N PHE A 191 -13.78 1.25 2.43
CA PHE A 191 -14.80 0.34 2.97
C PHE A 191 -15.85 1.09 3.82
N ALA A 192 -15.40 1.98 4.70
CA ALA A 192 -16.31 2.76 5.55
C ALA A 192 -17.22 3.68 4.72
N LEU A 193 -16.68 4.35 3.70
CA LEU A 193 -17.43 5.23 2.81
C LEU A 193 -18.39 4.45 1.91
N ALA A 194 -17.96 3.30 1.38
CA ALA A 194 -18.83 2.43 0.59
C ALA A 194 -20.05 2.00 1.41
N ARG A 195 -19.84 1.53 2.65
CA ARG A 195 -20.93 1.17 3.55
C ARG A 195 -21.86 2.35 3.85
N ALA A 196 -21.31 3.52 4.17
CA ALA A 196 -22.10 4.71 4.47
C ALA A 196 -22.96 5.17 3.27
N LEU A 197 -22.45 5.03 2.05
CA LEU A 197 -23.19 5.30 0.83
C LEU A 197 -24.29 4.25 0.59
N GLN A 198 -23.99 2.97 0.79
CA GLN A 198 -24.97 1.87 0.64
C GLN A 198 -26.13 1.98 1.64
N GLU A 199 -25.88 2.42 2.87
CA GLU A 199 -26.92 2.65 3.88
C GLU A 199 -27.90 3.78 3.48
N LYS A 200 -27.61 4.54 2.42
CA LYS A 200 -28.42 5.65 1.91
C LYS A 200 -29.05 5.40 0.54
N LEU A 201 -28.69 4.31 -0.13
CA LEU A 201 -29.45 3.79 -1.27
C LEU A 201 -30.80 3.28 -0.77
#